data_AF-A0A3M1JRR1-F1
#
_entry.id   AF-A0A3M1JRR1-F1
#
_cell.length_a   1.000
_cell.length_b   1.000
_cell.length_c   1.000
_cell.angle_alpha   90.00
_cell.angle_beta   90.00
_cell.angle_gamma   90.00
#
_symmetry.space_group_name_H-M   'P 1'
#
loop_
_entity.id
_entity.type
_entity.pdbx_description
1 polymer ?
#
loop_
_entity_poly.entity_id
_entity_poly.type
_entity_poly.pdbx_seq_one_letter_code
_entity_poly.pdbx_strand_id
1 'polypeptide(L)'
;MRSKSASVPPENPAAIIQSEIDSFYTTSAQRRRLMIRTVLLALLAGVLAGIGLWKGSQIRQYIHYQIRYLQAGFLLDEIRDHSRTLRMAIQEGQTPEPFGQYTSDVTVDVPEAWKRYAGILHRINTDFYGKPYQLSARDEKRLLAYIILNGFNGTDLCHLEEELPGDSLQTKAAFIRQNVDQPEDEFFNPIFTELTQLQATYREREEEALDAPLPDRVLEDIRRRLAGTPDLDLEWTSVQPRLVHWGRESGDWTRAAEYYRVKQQEIAQEENLRLGLIFLALGKNYRVRSDQQAFGWLEGGYKGRTFLSSRKAPPVYQAYLQELEDRYREYRDILSQLKLLYDSLDQFRWHLQLHNPLKIGLQVKDVGLFGAPRKNGQGQIYEHQGLDLIADEGTPVYPVQDGFVIEVERTDKGGNTVKIWHDSNVVSSYHHLAEDEAWRQLQRRFQTEGPFWVSAEVPFASVGRTGNIPVYSKQFGYAHLHLEIRQNGYLRNPLLLFSDKYTVIHD
;
A
#
# COMPACT_ATOMS: atom_id res chain seq x y z
N MET A 1 15.61 73.58 16.96
CA MET A 1 14.42 72.86 16.45
C MET A 1 14.79 71.39 16.28
N ARG A 2 14.37 70.51 17.20
CA ARG A 2 14.56 69.05 17.07
C ARG A 2 13.33 68.50 16.35
N SER A 3 13.53 67.81 15.21
CA SER A 3 12.48 67.16 14.44
C SER A 3 11.94 65.95 15.21
N LYS A 4 10.61 65.87 15.30
CA LYS A 4 9.89 64.70 15.84
C LYS A 4 10.02 63.56 14.84
N SER A 5 10.58 62.43 15.26
CA SER A 5 10.52 61.17 14.52
C SER A 5 9.07 60.68 14.52
N ALA A 6 8.49 60.54 13.33
CA ALA A 6 7.20 59.88 13.16
C ALA A 6 7.38 58.38 13.49
N SER A 7 6.62 57.90 14.48
CA SER A 7 6.52 56.48 14.81
C SER A 7 5.83 55.74 13.66
N VAL A 8 6.53 54.79 13.06
CA VAL A 8 5.96 53.82 12.12
C VAL A 8 4.95 52.96 12.91
N PRO A 9 3.69 52.79 12.44
CA PRO A 9 2.72 51.94 13.12
C PRO A 9 3.20 50.48 13.10
N PRO A 10 2.93 49.69 14.15
CA PRO A 10 3.33 48.29 14.20
C PRO A 10 2.68 47.52 13.05
N GLU A 11 3.48 46.79 12.30
CA GLU A 11 3.03 45.93 11.21
C GLU A 11 2.03 44.89 11.75
N ASN A 12 0.94 44.67 11.00
CA ASN A 12 -0.09 43.71 11.35
C ASN A 12 0.52 42.29 11.37
N PRO A 13 0.53 41.58 12.52
CA PRO A 13 1.12 40.25 12.64
C PRO A 13 0.58 39.25 11.60
N ALA A 14 -0.69 39.38 11.20
CA ALA A 14 -1.29 38.54 10.17
C ALA A 14 -0.68 38.76 8.77
N ALA A 15 -0.25 39.99 8.46
CA ALA A 15 0.40 40.32 7.19
C ALA A 15 1.85 39.80 7.15
N ILE A 16 2.55 39.81 8.29
CA ILE A 16 3.90 39.22 8.42
C ILE A 16 3.80 37.70 8.22
N ILE A 17 2.88 37.03 8.93
CA ILE A 17 2.66 35.58 8.85
C ILE A 17 2.28 35.16 7.42
N GLN A 18 1.36 35.89 6.77
CA GLN A 18 0.98 35.58 5.37
C GLN A 18 2.15 35.78 4.40
N SER A 19 2.97 36.83 4.60
CA SER A 19 4.16 37.05 3.75
C SER A 19 5.23 35.98 3.94
N GLU A 20 5.38 35.44 5.15
CA GLU A 20 6.28 34.32 5.42
C GLU A 20 5.77 33.00 4.85
N ILE A 21 4.45 32.77 4.91
CA ILE A 21 3.79 31.61 4.28
C ILE A 21 3.93 31.69 2.75
N ASP A 22 3.71 32.85 2.15
CA ASP A 22 3.84 33.04 0.70
C ASP A 22 5.31 32.95 0.25
N SER A 23 6.25 33.45 1.06
CA SER A 23 7.69 33.28 0.89
C SER A 23 8.10 31.80 1.01
N PHE A 24 7.53 31.07 1.96
CA PHE A 24 7.74 29.63 2.14
C PHE A 24 7.23 28.84 0.94
N TYR A 25 6.03 29.12 0.43
CA TYR A 25 5.48 28.43 -0.75
C TYR A 25 6.25 28.75 -2.03
N THR A 26 6.67 30.00 -2.25
CA THR A 26 7.47 30.39 -3.41
C THR A 26 8.89 29.80 -3.36
N THR A 27 9.51 29.79 -2.18
CA THR A 27 10.82 29.16 -1.96
C THR A 27 10.75 27.64 -2.11
N SER A 28 9.69 27.01 -1.59
CA SER A 28 9.46 25.56 -1.71
C SER A 28 9.16 25.14 -3.15
N ALA A 29 8.42 25.95 -3.92
CA ALA A 29 8.19 25.74 -5.35
C ALA A 29 9.47 25.92 -6.20
N GLN A 30 10.31 26.92 -5.89
CA GLN A 30 11.61 27.08 -6.53
C GLN A 30 12.57 25.93 -6.18
N ARG A 31 12.58 25.47 -4.92
CA ARG A 31 13.34 24.30 -4.48
C ARG A 31 12.87 23.02 -5.18
N ARG A 32 11.56 22.80 -5.34
CA ARG A 32 11.02 21.68 -6.15
C ARG A 32 11.44 21.77 -7.61
N ARG A 33 11.44 22.95 -8.22
CA ARG A 33 11.91 23.13 -9.62
C ARG A 33 13.41 22.88 -9.78
N LEU A 34 14.22 23.32 -8.82
CA LEU A 34 15.65 23.01 -8.80
C LEU A 34 15.87 21.51 -8.61
N MET A 35 15.16 20.88 -7.67
CA MET A 35 15.22 19.45 -7.41
C MET A 35 14.85 18.62 -8.65
N ILE A 36 13.75 18.96 -9.33
CA ILE A 36 13.33 18.29 -10.57
C ILE A 36 14.40 18.46 -11.66
N ARG A 37 14.99 19.66 -11.80
CA ARG A 37 16.10 19.88 -12.74
C ARG A 37 17.35 19.07 -12.39
N THR A 38 17.71 18.98 -11.11
CA THR A 38 18.88 18.22 -10.66
C THR A 38 18.67 16.72 -10.82
N VAL A 39 17.46 16.21 -10.54
CA VAL A 39 17.09 14.81 -10.79
C VAL A 39 17.12 14.51 -12.29
N LEU A 40 16.57 15.39 -13.13
CA LEU A 40 16.63 15.23 -14.59
C LEU A 40 18.07 15.26 -15.12
N LEU A 41 18.92 16.13 -14.59
CA LEU A 41 20.35 16.20 -14.96
C LEU A 41 21.13 14.98 -14.46
N ALA A 42 20.81 14.45 -13.28
CA ALA A 42 21.41 13.23 -12.75
C ALA A 42 20.96 11.99 -13.52
N LEU A 43 19.70 11.95 -13.96
CA LEU A 43 19.18 10.92 -14.86
C LEU A 43 19.83 11.03 -16.24
N LEU A 44 19.99 12.24 -16.78
CA LEU A 44 20.69 12.46 -18.05
C LEU A 44 22.16 12.06 -17.96
N ALA A 45 22.85 12.41 -16.87
CA ALA A 45 24.23 12.03 -16.61
C ALA A 45 24.36 10.52 -16.41
N GLY A 46 23.38 9.88 -15.76
CA GLY A 46 23.29 8.43 -15.61
C GLY A 46 23.04 7.71 -16.94
N VAL A 47 22.24 8.29 -17.83
CA VAL A 47 22.01 7.78 -19.20
C VAL A 47 23.25 7.97 -20.07
N LEU A 48 23.95 9.11 -19.95
CA LEU A 48 25.21 9.37 -20.68
C LEU A 48 26.37 8.53 -20.16
N ALA A 49 26.41 8.22 -18.86
CA ALA A 49 27.37 7.28 -18.29
C ALA A 49 26.98 5.80 -18.54
N GLY A 50 25.70 5.53 -18.77
CA GLY A 50 25.12 4.19 -18.95
C GLY A 50 25.14 3.63 -20.38
N ILE A 51 25.82 4.29 -21.33
CA ILE A 51 26.08 3.71 -22.66
C ILE A 51 27.15 2.58 -22.57
N GLY A 52 27.83 2.42 -21.44
CA GLY A 52 28.73 1.29 -21.17
C GLY A 52 28.19 0.32 -20.10
N LEU A 53 27.50 -0.74 -20.54
CA LEU A 53 27.31 -2.05 -19.87
C LEU A 53 27.33 -2.09 -18.32
N TRP A 54 26.19 -2.19 -17.63
CA TRP A 54 26.20 -2.70 -16.24
C TRP A 54 24.86 -3.22 -15.66
N LYS A 55 24.98 -4.13 -14.68
CA LYS A 55 23.95 -5.05 -14.14
C LYS A 55 22.86 -4.32 -13.33
N GLY A 56 21.60 -4.72 -13.51
CA GLY A 56 20.42 -4.10 -12.86
C GLY A 56 20.37 -4.12 -11.32
N SER A 57 21.19 -4.95 -10.65
CA SER A 57 21.36 -4.87 -9.18
C SER A 57 22.13 -3.60 -8.78
N GLN A 58 23.07 -3.15 -9.60
CA GLN A 58 23.88 -1.97 -9.32
C GLN A 58 23.15 -0.68 -9.67
N ILE A 59 22.23 -0.70 -10.64
CA ILE A 59 21.31 0.41 -10.89
C ILE A 59 20.31 0.55 -9.73
N ARG A 60 19.78 -0.56 -9.19
CA ARG A 60 18.94 -0.53 -7.98
C ARG A 60 19.72 -0.01 -6.77
N GLN A 61 20.92 -0.51 -6.52
CA GLN A 61 21.80 0.01 -5.48
C GLN A 61 22.13 1.49 -5.70
N TYR A 62 22.35 1.91 -6.94
CA TYR A 62 22.63 3.31 -7.29
C TYR A 62 21.40 4.22 -7.08
N ILE A 63 20.19 3.80 -7.47
CA ILE A 63 18.96 4.57 -7.21
C ILE A 63 18.72 4.66 -5.70
N HIS A 64 18.86 3.55 -4.98
CA HIS A 64 18.75 3.53 -3.52
C HIS A 64 19.81 4.46 -2.88
N TYR A 65 21.03 4.46 -3.42
CA TYR A 65 22.13 5.34 -3.03
C TYR A 65 21.84 6.83 -3.35
N GLN A 66 21.26 7.15 -4.51
CA GLN A 66 20.90 8.53 -4.88
C GLN A 66 19.71 9.05 -4.06
N ILE A 67 18.72 8.21 -3.76
CA ILE A 67 17.61 8.55 -2.86
C ILE A 67 18.16 8.85 -1.46
N ARG A 68 19.04 7.99 -0.92
CA ARG A 68 19.73 8.24 0.35
C ARG A 68 20.59 9.50 0.32
N TYR A 69 21.28 9.78 -0.80
CA TYR A 69 22.08 11.00 -0.97
C TYR A 69 21.23 12.27 -1.02
N LEU A 70 20.06 12.23 -1.68
CA LEU A 70 19.11 13.36 -1.71
C LEU A 70 18.45 13.57 -0.35
N GLN A 71 18.12 12.51 0.38
CA GLN A 71 17.58 12.56 1.74
C GLN A 71 18.60 13.17 2.71
N ALA A 72 19.87 12.78 2.58
CA ALA A 72 20.96 13.40 3.32
C ALA A 72 21.20 14.88 2.98
N GLY A 73 20.69 15.39 1.86
CA GLY A 73 20.73 16.81 1.53
C GLY A 73 20.04 17.69 2.58
N PHE A 74 18.95 17.20 3.19
CA PHE A 74 18.25 17.91 4.27
C PHE A 74 19.05 17.89 5.57
N LEU A 75 19.61 16.73 5.94
CA LEU A 75 20.57 16.61 7.05
C LEU A 75 21.77 17.55 6.86
N LEU A 76 22.27 17.70 5.63
CA LEU A 76 23.37 18.60 5.29
C LEU A 76 22.98 20.09 5.38
N ASP A 77 21.72 20.43 5.12
CA ASP A 77 21.18 21.77 5.33
C ASP A 77 20.97 22.06 6.82
N GLU A 78 20.48 21.09 7.60
CA GLU A 78 20.29 21.23 9.04
C GLU A 78 21.63 21.29 9.80
N ILE A 79 22.60 20.44 9.43
CA ILE A 79 23.99 20.50 9.92
C ILE A 79 24.60 21.86 9.56
N ARG A 80 24.31 22.43 8.38
CA ARG A 80 24.80 23.76 8.00
C ARG A 80 24.20 24.83 8.91
N ASP A 81 22.89 24.81 9.06
CA ASP A 81 22.11 25.83 9.77
C ASP A 81 22.36 25.79 11.29
N HIS A 82 22.71 24.63 11.84
CA HIS A 82 23.04 24.42 13.27
C HIS A 82 24.51 24.10 13.53
N SER A 83 25.39 24.29 12.54
CA SER A 83 26.80 23.90 12.61
C SER A 83 27.55 24.46 13.82
N ARG A 84 27.14 25.63 14.33
CA ARG A 84 27.76 26.25 15.51
C ARG A 84 27.38 25.55 16.81
N THR A 85 26.11 25.16 16.96
CA THR A 85 25.59 24.43 18.14
C THR A 85 26.10 23.00 18.16
N LEU A 86 26.09 22.32 17.01
CA LEU A 86 26.71 21.01 16.83
C LEU A 86 28.20 21.03 17.18
N ARG A 87 28.92 22.09 16.79
CA ARG A 87 30.34 22.27 17.13
C ARG A 87 30.57 22.36 18.63
N MET A 88 29.78 23.17 19.35
CA MET A 88 29.90 23.32 20.80
C MET A 88 29.59 22.01 21.54
N ALA A 89 28.50 21.32 21.16
CA ALA A 89 28.14 20.04 21.77
C ALA A 89 29.21 18.95 21.56
N ILE A 90 29.75 18.83 20.34
CA ILE A 90 30.81 17.87 20.02
C ILE A 90 32.10 18.18 20.80
N GLN A 91 32.48 19.45 20.93
CA GLN A 91 33.66 19.87 21.70
C GLN A 91 33.51 19.63 23.21
N GLU A 92 32.30 19.74 23.74
CA GLU A 92 32.00 19.49 25.16
C GLU A 92 31.76 18.00 25.47
N GLY A 93 31.86 17.13 24.48
CA GLY A 93 31.62 15.70 24.64
C GLY A 93 30.14 15.35 24.86
N GLN A 94 29.23 16.28 24.58
CA GLN A 94 27.79 16.14 24.77
C GLN A 94 27.10 15.74 23.46
N THR A 95 26.02 14.97 23.56
CA THR A 95 25.11 14.74 22.44
C THR A 95 24.24 16.00 22.28
N PRO A 96 24.16 16.65 21.10
CA PRO A 96 23.27 17.78 20.92
C PRO A 96 21.82 17.34 21.10
N GLU A 97 21.01 18.09 21.86
CA GLU A 97 19.57 17.79 21.93
C GLU A 97 18.92 17.87 20.53
N PRO A 98 17.94 17.01 20.22
CA PRO A 98 17.25 17.02 18.93
C PRO A 98 16.62 18.39 18.65
N PHE A 99 16.82 18.94 17.45
CA PHE A 99 16.27 20.24 17.07
C PHE A 99 14.78 20.14 16.74
N GLY A 100 13.95 20.05 17.79
CA GLY A 100 12.49 20.10 17.69
C GLY A 100 11.87 18.84 17.12
N GLN A 101 10.95 18.25 17.88
CA GLN A 101 10.08 17.19 17.37
C GLN A 101 9.19 17.79 16.26
N TYR A 102 9.48 17.46 15.00
CA TYR A 102 8.44 17.51 13.96
C TYR A 102 7.44 16.40 14.28
N THR A 103 6.55 16.64 15.24
CA THR A 103 5.29 15.91 15.28
C THR A 103 4.55 16.33 14.02
N SER A 104 4.59 15.47 13.00
CA SER A 104 3.70 15.59 11.87
C SER A 104 2.29 15.33 12.38
N ASP A 105 1.67 16.34 12.97
CA ASP A 105 0.22 16.46 13.07
C ASP A 105 -0.29 16.59 11.63
N VAL A 106 -0.23 15.49 10.88
CA VAL A 106 -0.99 15.33 9.66
C VAL A 106 -2.42 15.21 10.16
N THR A 107 -3.10 16.35 10.23
CA THR A 107 -4.55 16.40 10.32
C THR A 107 -5.08 15.71 9.07
N VAL A 108 -5.34 14.40 9.20
CA VAL A 108 -5.93 13.61 8.14
C VAL A 108 -7.31 14.21 7.88
N ASP A 109 -7.50 14.75 6.68
CA ASP A 109 -8.80 15.27 6.26
C ASP A 109 -9.82 14.13 6.37
N VAL A 110 -10.76 14.31 7.30
CA VAL A 110 -11.71 13.30 7.75
C VAL A 110 -12.48 12.63 6.59
N PRO A 111 -12.88 13.34 5.51
CA PRO A 111 -13.49 12.74 4.33
C PRO A 111 -12.56 11.80 3.54
N GLU A 112 -11.25 12.06 3.54
CA GLU A 112 -10.28 11.27 2.76
C GLU A 112 -9.93 9.95 3.47
N ALA A 113 -9.84 9.97 4.82
CA ALA A 113 -9.70 8.76 5.63
C ALA A 113 -10.87 7.79 5.40
N TRP A 114 -12.10 8.31 5.36
CA TRP A 114 -13.29 7.48 5.19
C TRP A 114 -13.37 6.85 3.80
N LYS A 115 -12.98 7.57 2.74
CA LYS A 115 -12.86 6.97 1.40
C LYS A 115 -11.85 5.84 1.36
N ARG A 116 -10.71 6.01 2.04
CA ARG A 116 -9.68 4.96 2.16
C ARG A 116 -10.23 3.73 2.86
N TYR A 117 -10.89 3.88 4.01
CA TYR A 117 -11.51 2.75 4.71
C TYR A 117 -12.65 2.11 3.93
N ALA A 118 -13.49 2.91 3.26
CA ALA A 118 -14.54 2.41 2.38
C ALA A 118 -13.96 1.56 1.24
N GLY A 119 -12.86 2.01 0.62
CA GLY A 119 -12.16 1.26 -0.42
C GLY A 119 -11.55 -0.05 0.09
N ILE A 120 -10.92 -0.03 1.27
CA ILE A 120 -10.37 -1.25 1.90
C ILE A 120 -11.48 -2.24 2.24
N LEU A 121 -12.58 -1.79 2.88
CA LEU A 121 -13.71 -2.64 3.23
C LEU A 121 -14.39 -3.24 2.00
N HIS A 122 -14.61 -2.42 0.97
CA HIS A 122 -15.21 -2.88 -0.28
C HIS A 122 -14.34 -3.92 -0.97
N ARG A 123 -13.02 -3.69 -1.01
CA ARG A 123 -12.05 -4.69 -1.44
C ARG A 123 -12.22 -5.97 -0.64
N ILE A 124 -12.02 -5.96 0.68
CA ILE A 124 -12.11 -7.16 1.54
C ILE A 124 -13.37 -8.00 1.27
N ASN A 125 -14.52 -7.36 1.06
CA ASN A 125 -15.77 -8.06 0.78
C ASN A 125 -15.90 -8.55 -0.68
N THR A 126 -15.28 -7.88 -1.63
CA THR A 126 -15.22 -8.30 -3.04
C THR A 126 -14.11 -9.31 -3.32
N ASP A 127 -13.18 -9.46 -2.38
CA ASP A 127 -12.19 -10.52 -2.36
C ASP A 127 -12.84 -11.92 -2.22
N PHE A 128 -12.06 -12.97 -2.52
CA PHE A 128 -12.44 -14.37 -2.32
C PHE A 128 -13.09 -14.62 -0.94
N TYR A 129 -12.72 -13.84 0.08
CA TYR A 129 -13.16 -13.90 1.48
C TYR A 129 -14.62 -13.51 1.73
N GLY A 130 -15.20 -12.54 1.01
CA GLY A 130 -16.58 -12.12 1.27
C GLY A 130 -17.61 -13.22 1.00
N LYS A 131 -17.29 -14.12 0.06
CA LYS A 131 -18.20 -15.18 -0.38
C LYS A 131 -18.34 -16.33 0.64
N PRO A 132 -17.26 -16.93 1.19
CA PRO A 132 -17.35 -17.93 2.26
C PRO A 132 -18.13 -17.43 3.48
N TYR A 133 -17.90 -16.19 3.91
CA TYR A 133 -18.55 -15.63 5.12
C TYR A 133 -19.89 -14.93 4.85
N GLN A 134 -20.38 -14.99 3.61
CA GLN A 134 -21.61 -14.34 3.16
C GLN A 134 -21.67 -12.85 3.56
N LEU A 135 -20.52 -12.17 3.56
CA LEU A 135 -20.43 -10.75 3.84
C LEU A 135 -21.22 -9.99 2.77
N SER A 136 -22.06 -9.07 3.23
CA SER A 136 -22.91 -8.28 2.34
C SER A 136 -22.38 -6.86 2.29
N ALA A 137 -22.68 -6.13 1.20
CA ALA A 137 -22.44 -4.68 1.14
C ALA A 137 -23.13 -3.92 2.30
N ARG A 138 -24.15 -4.53 2.93
CA ARG A 138 -24.75 -3.98 4.15
C ARG A 138 -23.81 -4.09 5.36
N ASP A 139 -23.04 -5.16 5.48
CA ASP A 139 -22.10 -5.37 6.59
C ASP A 139 -20.90 -4.43 6.47
N GLU A 140 -20.39 -4.18 5.26
CA GLU A 140 -19.40 -3.12 5.00
C GLU A 140 -19.91 -1.75 5.48
N LYS A 141 -21.12 -1.36 5.06
CA LYS A 141 -21.74 -0.07 5.40
C LYS A 141 -21.96 0.08 6.90
N ARG A 142 -22.29 -1.01 7.60
CA ARG A 142 -22.43 -1.05 9.07
C ARG A 142 -21.11 -0.76 9.77
N LEU A 143 -20.05 -1.45 9.37
CA LEU A 143 -18.72 -1.24 9.96
C LEU A 143 -18.20 0.17 9.65
N LEU A 144 -18.37 0.65 8.42
CA LEU A 144 -17.97 2.00 8.04
C LEU A 144 -18.75 3.07 8.82
N ALA A 145 -20.06 2.93 8.98
CA ALA A 145 -20.86 3.85 9.79
C ALA A 145 -20.40 3.89 11.26
N TYR A 146 -20.02 2.73 11.81
CA TYR A 146 -19.45 2.64 13.15
C TYR A 146 -18.11 3.37 13.25
N ILE A 147 -17.21 3.17 12.28
CA ILE A 147 -15.91 3.87 12.23
C ILE A 147 -16.08 5.39 12.10
N ILE A 148 -17.05 5.85 11.31
CA ILE A 148 -17.33 7.28 11.16
C ILE A 148 -17.82 7.88 12.49
N LEU A 149 -18.71 7.17 13.19
CA LEU A 149 -19.25 7.62 14.47
C LEU A 149 -18.19 7.68 15.57
N ASN A 150 -17.37 6.63 15.69
CA ASN A 150 -16.46 6.44 16.82
C ASN A 150 -15.01 6.84 16.55
N GLY A 151 -14.70 7.17 15.30
CA GLY A 151 -13.32 7.21 14.82
C GLY A 151 -12.75 5.81 14.60
N PHE A 152 -11.72 5.74 13.77
CA PHE A 152 -10.97 4.49 13.60
C PHE A 152 -9.98 4.33 14.76
N ASN A 153 -10.22 3.34 15.62
CA ASN A 153 -9.23 2.93 16.62
C ASN A 153 -8.33 1.84 16.04
N GLY A 154 -7.12 2.19 15.64
CA GLY A 154 -6.14 1.24 15.09
C GLY A 154 -5.54 0.27 16.10
N THR A 155 -5.82 0.43 17.39
CA THR A 155 -5.37 -0.48 18.45
C THR A 155 -6.46 -1.44 18.92
N ASP A 156 -7.73 -1.02 18.84
CA ASP A 156 -8.86 -1.81 19.32
C ASP A 156 -10.14 -1.42 18.56
N LEU A 157 -10.23 -1.88 17.30
CA LEU A 157 -11.42 -1.65 16.47
C LEU A 157 -12.58 -2.51 16.99
N CYS A 158 -13.74 -1.91 17.25
CA CYS A 158 -14.95 -2.64 17.72
C CYS A 158 -14.75 -3.41 19.04
N HIS A 159 -13.85 -2.93 19.89
CA HIS A 159 -13.56 -3.53 21.20
C HIS A 159 -13.13 -5.00 21.08
N LEU A 160 -12.38 -5.33 20.03
CA LEU A 160 -11.87 -6.67 19.75
C LEU A 160 -10.85 -7.15 20.81
N GLU A 161 -10.16 -6.23 21.48
CA GLU A 161 -9.20 -6.58 22.53
C GLU A 161 -9.87 -6.80 23.90
N GLU A 162 -11.18 -6.60 24.02
CA GLU A 162 -11.93 -7.03 25.22
C GLU A 162 -12.06 -8.55 25.30
N GLU A 163 -12.25 -9.05 26.53
CA GLU A 163 -12.50 -10.46 26.83
C GLU A 163 -13.70 -11.03 26.06
N LEU A 164 -13.56 -12.29 25.64
CA LEU A 164 -14.63 -13.05 25.01
C LEU A 164 -15.70 -13.36 26.08
N PRO A 165 -16.98 -13.09 25.82
CA PRO A 165 -18.04 -13.38 26.78
C PRO A 165 -18.11 -14.88 27.12
N GLY A 166 -17.84 -15.22 28.39
CA GLY A 166 -17.83 -16.60 28.87
C GLY A 166 -16.45 -17.26 28.88
N ASP A 167 -15.43 -16.58 28.37
CA ASP A 167 -14.03 -17.01 28.44
C ASP A 167 -13.12 -15.80 28.69
N SER A 168 -12.83 -15.52 29.97
CA SER A 168 -11.99 -14.40 30.38
C SER A 168 -10.50 -14.58 30.06
N LEU A 169 -10.10 -15.74 29.52
CA LEU A 169 -8.71 -16.03 29.18
C LEU A 169 -8.36 -15.65 27.75
N GLN A 170 -9.35 -15.29 26.92
CA GLN A 170 -9.15 -14.99 25.51
C GLN A 170 -9.87 -13.68 25.12
N THR A 171 -9.21 -12.82 24.35
CA THR A 171 -9.85 -11.64 23.74
C THR A 171 -10.66 -12.05 22.51
N LYS A 172 -11.63 -11.22 22.08
CA LYS A 172 -12.38 -11.49 20.85
C LYS A 172 -11.44 -11.58 19.63
N ALA A 173 -10.42 -10.74 19.57
CA ALA A 173 -9.39 -10.75 18.53
C ALA A 173 -8.60 -12.07 18.54
N ALA A 174 -8.15 -12.52 19.70
CA ALA A 174 -7.42 -13.78 19.84
C ALA A 174 -8.27 -15.00 19.46
N PHE A 175 -9.56 -15.00 19.84
CA PHE A 175 -10.50 -16.03 19.40
C PHE A 175 -10.62 -16.06 17.87
N ILE A 176 -10.85 -14.91 17.24
CA ILE A 176 -10.94 -14.86 15.78
C ILE A 176 -9.63 -15.33 15.14
N ARG A 177 -8.47 -14.79 15.57
CA ARG A 177 -7.15 -15.16 15.03
C ARG A 177 -6.86 -16.67 15.11
N GLN A 178 -7.23 -17.32 16.21
CA GLN A 178 -7.01 -18.75 16.38
C GLN A 178 -7.82 -19.61 15.40
N ASN A 179 -9.02 -19.15 15.03
CA ASN A 179 -9.92 -19.91 14.15
C ASN A 179 -9.77 -19.51 12.67
N VAL A 180 -9.18 -18.34 12.37
CA VAL A 180 -8.94 -17.93 10.97
C VAL A 180 -7.69 -18.54 10.34
N ASP A 181 -6.76 -19.13 11.09
CA ASP A 181 -5.55 -19.72 10.49
C ASP A 181 -5.62 -21.25 10.32
N GLN A 182 -6.74 -21.90 10.71
CA GLN A 182 -6.91 -23.35 10.61
C GLN A 182 -7.67 -23.74 9.34
N PRO A 183 -7.06 -24.44 8.35
CA PRO A 183 -7.70 -24.79 7.07
C PRO A 183 -9.06 -25.51 7.18
N GLU A 184 -9.27 -26.24 8.27
CA GLU A 184 -10.48 -26.98 8.60
C GLU A 184 -11.59 -26.14 9.23
N ASP A 185 -11.31 -24.91 9.65
CA ASP A 185 -12.26 -24.04 10.34
C ASP A 185 -13.15 -23.27 9.36
N GLU A 186 -14.40 -23.01 9.73
CA GLU A 186 -15.33 -22.23 8.92
C GLU A 186 -14.87 -20.78 8.73
N PHE A 187 -13.92 -20.32 9.56
CA PHE A 187 -13.31 -19.00 9.52
C PHE A 187 -11.94 -18.95 8.84
N PHE A 188 -11.42 -20.03 8.25
CA PHE A 188 -10.08 -20.05 7.64
C PHE A 188 -9.83 -18.93 6.61
N ASN A 189 -8.71 -18.23 6.76
CA ASN A 189 -8.29 -17.09 5.97
C ASN A 189 -6.74 -16.99 5.91
N PRO A 190 -6.12 -17.46 4.82
CA PRO A 190 -4.66 -17.44 4.66
C PRO A 190 -4.05 -16.01 4.63
N ILE A 191 -4.87 -14.97 4.41
CA ILE A 191 -4.39 -13.58 4.46
C ILE A 191 -3.91 -13.20 5.86
N PHE A 192 -4.53 -13.69 6.93
CA PHE A 192 -4.11 -13.29 8.28
C PHE A 192 -2.68 -13.75 8.58
N THR A 193 -2.37 -14.99 8.19
CA THR A 193 -1.02 -15.52 8.20
C THR A 193 -0.06 -14.63 7.38
N GLU A 194 -0.45 -14.24 6.16
CA GLU A 194 0.41 -13.39 5.31
C GLU A 194 0.55 -11.94 5.77
N LEU A 195 -0.51 -11.30 6.28
CA LEU A 195 -0.44 -9.95 6.86
C LEU A 195 0.51 -9.95 8.05
N THR A 196 0.46 -10.99 8.88
CA THR A 196 1.39 -11.17 10.02
C THR A 196 2.83 -11.30 9.51
N GLN A 197 3.07 -12.12 8.48
CA GLN A 197 4.39 -12.26 7.86
C GLN A 197 4.88 -10.96 7.21
N LEU A 198 3.99 -10.21 6.55
CA LEU A 198 4.30 -8.92 5.95
C LEU A 198 4.63 -7.87 7.01
N GLN A 199 3.88 -7.80 8.11
CA GLN A 199 4.20 -6.93 9.24
C GLN A 199 5.59 -7.25 9.79
N ALA A 200 5.91 -8.53 10.01
CA ALA A 200 7.23 -8.95 10.48
C ALA A 200 8.33 -8.58 9.49
N THR A 201 8.10 -8.81 8.19
CA THR A 201 9.04 -8.44 7.12
C THR A 201 9.30 -6.93 7.10
N TYR A 202 8.25 -6.11 7.19
CA TYR A 202 8.41 -4.65 7.19
C TYR A 202 9.07 -4.13 8.46
N ARG A 203 8.86 -4.79 9.60
CA ARG A 203 9.58 -4.49 10.85
C ARG A 203 11.08 -4.77 10.71
N GLU A 204 11.44 -5.93 10.18
CA GLU A 204 12.84 -6.27 9.89
C GLU A 204 13.47 -5.25 8.92
N ARG A 205 12.74 -4.82 7.89
CA ARG A 205 13.20 -3.78 6.95
C ARG A 205 13.31 -2.39 7.57
N GLU A 206 12.43 -2.05 8.52
CA GLU A 206 12.53 -0.82 9.30
C GLU A 206 13.82 -0.85 10.14
N GLU A 207 14.09 -1.95 10.84
CA GLU A 207 15.32 -2.15 11.61
C GLU A 207 16.56 -2.08 10.71
N GLU A 208 16.56 -2.78 9.56
CA GLU A 208 17.64 -2.72 8.57
C GLU A 208 17.87 -1.27 8.07
N ALA A 209 16.80 -0.52 7.85
CA ALA A 209 16.89 0.88 7.41
C ALA A 209 17.45 1.80 8.49
N LEU A 210 17.11 1.56 9.76
CA LEU A 210 17.66 2.28 10.92
C LEU A 210 19.14 1.93 11.16
N ASP A 211 19.54 0.69 10.85
CA ASP A 211 20.91 0.18 11.01
C ASP A 211 21.83 0.40 9.81
N ALA A 212 21.31 0.83 8.67
CA ALA A 212 22.11 1.10 7.50
C ALA A 212 23.08 2.29 7.72
N PRO A 213 24.38 2.16 7.36
CA PRO A 213 25.31 3.28 7.44
C PRO A 213 24.96 4.38 6.43
N LEU A 214 25.38 5.63 6.73
CA LEU A 214 25.29 6.73 5.77
C LEU A 214 26.05 6.37 4.49
N PRO A 215 25.55 6.77 3.31
CA PRO A 215 26.33 6.67 2.09
C PRO A 215 27.66 7.42 2.23
N ASP A 216 28.76 6.83 1.77
CA ASP A 216 30.11 7.42 1.88
C ASP A 216 30.18 8.86 1.35
N ARG A 217 29.42 9.19 0.31
CA ARG A 217 29.38 10.53 -0.27
C ARG A 217 28.70 11.55 0.64
N VAL A 218 27.76 11.13 1.47
CA VAL A 218 27.14 11.97 2.51
C VAL A 218 28.14 12.20 3.63
N LEU A 219 28.79 11.14 4.10
CA LEU A 219 29.86 11.23 5.09
C LEU A 219 30.97 12.18 4.63
N GLU A 220 31.39 12.07 3.37
CA GLU A 220 32.38 12.95 2.77
C GLU A 220 31.88 14.39 2.62
N ASP A 221 30.59 14.62 2.33
CA ASP A 221 30.04 15.98 2.29
C ASP A 221 29.96 16.62 3.68
N ILE A 222 29.56 15.85 4.71
CA ILE A 222 29.61 16.29 6.10
C ILE A 222 31.06 16.62 6.48
N ARG A 223 32.00 15.73 6.17
CA ARG A 223 33.43 15.93 6.43
C ARG A 223 33.95 17.20 5.78
N ARG A 224 33.65 17.44 4.50
CA ARG A 224 34.05 18.66 3.78
C ARG A 224 33.44 19.93 4.37
N ARG A 225 32.22 19.88 4.87
CA ARG A 225 31.54 21.02 5.50
C ARG A 225 32.05 21.33 6.91
N LEU A 226 32.54 20.31 7.61
CA LEU A 226 33.19 20.46 8.92
C LEU A 226 34.68 20.84 8.78
N ALA A 227 35.31 20.51 7.65
CA ALA A 227 36.69 20.88 7.31
C ALA A 227 36.83 22.41 7.24
N GLY A 228 37.62 22.98 8.14
CA GLY A 228 37.74 24.43 8.34
C GLY A 228 37.29 24.90 9.73
N THR A 229 36.87 23.98 10.60
CA THR A 229 36.71 24.26 12.04
C THR A 229 38.07 24.07 12.72
N PRO A 230 38.75 25.13 13.17
CA PRO A 230 40.15 25.06 13.61
C PRO A 230 40.42 24.18 14.85
N ASP A 231 39.38 23.83 15.61
CA ASP A 231 39.48 23.12 16.89
C ASP A 231 38.80 21.73 16.88
N LEU A 232 38.52 21.16 15.71
CA LEU A 232 38.05 19.77 15.57
C LEU A 232 39.25 18.85 15.31
N ASP A 233 40.14 18.73 16.30
CA ASP A 233 41.26 17.76 16.33
C ASP A 233 40.78 16.30 16.54
N LEU A 234 39.48 16.05 16.44
CA LEU A 234 38.90 14.72 16.57
C LEU A 234 39.12 13.95 15.26
N GLU A 235 39.74 12.78 15.35
CA GLU A 235 39.80 11.88 14.21
C GLU A 235 38.38 11.58 13.73
N TRP A 236 38.17 11.63 12.42
CA TRP A 236 36.86 11.41 11.77
C TRP A 236 36.17 10.12 12.25
N THR A 237 36.97 9.11 12.57
CA THR A 237 36.58 7.81 13.16
C THR A 237 35.85 7.94 14.51
N SER A 238 36.12 8.98 15.29
CA SER A 238 35.45 9.29 16.56
C SER A 238 34.18 10.15 16.42
N VAL A 239 34.08 10.93 15.34
CA VAL A 239 32.97 11.85 15.07
C VAL A 239 31.83 11.15 14.34
N GLN A 240 32.16 10.22 13.44
CA GLN A 240 31.19 9.49 12.62
C GLN A 240 30.12 8.74 13.44
N PRO A 241 30.44 7.97 14.50
CA PRO A 241 29.42 7.29 15.31
C PRO A 241 28.46 8.27 16.00
N ARG A 242 28.95 9.44 16.42
CA ARG A 242 28.15 10.47 17.10
C ARG A 242 27.21 11.19 16.14
N LEU A 243 27.64 11.44 14.91
CA LEU A 243 26.78 12.01 13.86
C LEU A 243 25.68 11.03 13.41
N VAL A 244 26.00 9.74 13.35
CA VAL A 244 25.01 8.68 13.08
C VAL A 244 23.99 8.60 14.22
N HIS A 245 24.46 8.63 15.47
CA HIS A 245 23.58 8.66 16.64
C HIS A 245 22.68 9.91 16.65
N TRP A 246 23.26 11.10 16.51
CA TRP A 246 22.52 12.36 16.49
C TRP A 246 21.48 12.42 15.36
N GLY A 247 21.84 11.96 14.15
CA GLY A 247 20.90 11.93 13.04
C GLY A 247 19.76 10.92 13.21
N ARG A 248 19.99 9.82 13.93
CA ARG A 248 18.92 8.88 14.36
C ARG A 248 17.97 9.55 15.36
N GLU A 249 18.50 10.34 16.30
CA GLU A 249 17.70 11.05 17.31
C GLU A 249 16.97 12.29 16.75
N SER A 250 17.48 12.92 15.69
CA SER A 250 16.87 14.12 15.09
C SER A 250 15.69 13.83 14.14
N GLY A 251 15.38 12.56 13.86
CA GLY A 251 14.18 12.19 13.08
C GLY A 251 14.26 12.44 11.56
N ASP A 252 15.39 12.94 11.04
CA ASP A 252 15.58 13.20 9.61
C ASP A 252 16.16 12.01 8.83
N TRP A 253 16.79 11.07 9.54
CA TRP A 253 17.21 9.77 9.00
C TRP A 253 16.05 8.85 8.59
N THR A 254 14.85 9.19 9.04
CA THR A 254 13.75 8.25 9.19
C THR A 254 12.84 8.15 7.99
N ARG A 255 13.10 8.70 6.79
CA ARG A 255 12.12 8.56 5.69
C ARG A 255 11.96 7.14 5.14
N ALA A 256 13.02 6.33 5.13
CA ALA A 256 12.95 4.92 4.74
C ALA A 256 12.29 4.07 5.84
N ALA A 257 12.70 4.27 7.09
CA ALA A 257 12.06 3.65 8.25
C ALA A 257 10.59 4.08 8.40
N GLU A 258 10.27 5.34 8.11
CA GLU A 258 8.92 5.90 8.11
C GLU A 258 8.08 5.31 6.99
N TYR A 259 8.64 5.07 5.80
CA TYR A 259 7.94 4.30 4.77
C TYR A 259 7.54 2.91 5.28
N TYR A 260 8.46 2.19 5.93
CA TYR A 260 8.16 0.87 6.48
C TYR A 260 7.20 0.92 7.66
N ARG A 261 7.26 1.96 8.50
CA ARG A 261 6.33 2.20 9.59
C ARG A 261 4.93 2.52 9.09
N VAL A 262 4.81 3.37 8.08
CA VAL A 262 3.55 3.63 7.38
C VAL A 262 3.01 2.32 6.83
N LYS A 263 3.82 1.51 6.13
CA LYS A 263 3.38 0.19 5.62
C LYS A 263 2.90 -0.75 6.73
N GLN A 264 3.60 -0.83 7.86
CA GLN A 264 3.14 -1.59 9.02
C GLN A 264 1.78 -1.07 9.53
N GLN A 265 1.58 0.24 9.60
CA GLN A 265 0.30 0.83 9.99
C GLN A 265 -0.81 0.52 8.97
N GLU A 266 -0.54 0.56 7.66
CA GLU A 266 -1.54 0.21 6.64
C GLU A 266 -1.98 -1.25 6.77
N ILE A 267 -1.02 -2.16 7.01
CA ILE A 267 -1.29 -3.59 7.17
C ILE A 267 -2.08 -3.85 8.46
N ALA A 268 -1.71 -3.23 9.57
CA ALA A 268 -2.45 -3.34 10.83
C ALA A 268 -3.88 -2.78 10.72
N GLN A 269 -4.06 -1.69 9.98
CA GLN A 269 -5.38 -1.13 9.68
C GLN A 269 -6.23 -2.12 8.88
N GLU A 270 -5.67 -2.72 7.84
CA GLU A 270 -6.37 -3.74 7.05
C GLU A 270 -6.73 -4.97 7.89
N GLU A 271 -5.79 -5.47 8.70
CA GLU A 271 -6.02 -6.59 9.62
C GLU A 271 -7.23 -6.31 10.54
N ASN A 272 -7.25 -5.14 11.18
CA ASN A 272 -8.35 -4.74 12.06
C ASN A 272 -9.68 -4.65 11.31
N LEU A 273 -9.70 -4.08 10.10
CA LEU A 273 -10.92 -4.01 9.28
C LEU A 273 -11.43 -5.41 8.91
N ARG A 274 -10.53 -6.34 8.59
CA ARG A 274 -10.87 -7.75 8.32
C ARG A 274 -11.44 -8.43 9.58
N LEU A 275 -10.82 -8.24 10.74
CA LEU A 275 -11.34 -8.75 12.01
C LEU A 275 -12.73 -8.19 12.33
N GLY A 276 -12.94 -6.89 12.11
CA GLY A 276 -14.25 -6.24 12.31
C GLY A 276 -15.34 -6.82 11.41
N LEU A 277 -15.04 -7.11 10.14
CA LEU A 277 -15.98 -7.77 9.22
C LEU A 277 -16.27 -9.20 9.64
N ILE A 278 -15.26 -9.98 10.02
CA ILE A 278 -15.45 -11.35 10.52
C ILE A 278 -16.26 -11.33 11.83
N PHE A 279 -16.03 -10.34 12.69
CA PHE A 279 -16.83 -10.17 13.90
C PHE A 279 -18.30 -9.89 13.61
N LEU A 280 -18.61 -9.12 12.55
CA LEU A 280 -19.99 -8.97 12.06
C LEU A 280 -20.55 -10.27 11.47
N ALA A 281 -19.74 -11.05 10.75
CA ALA A 281 -20.14 -12.36 10.23
C ALA A 281 -20.47 -13.34 11.37
N LEU A 282 -19.64 -13.41 12.42
CA LEU A 282 -19.90 -14.17 13.64
C LEU A 282 -21.21 -13.76 14.31
N GLY A 283 -21.54 -12.46 14.30
CA GLY A 283 -22.83 -11.97 14.77
C GLY A 283 -24.02 -12.68 14.12
N LYS A 284 -23.91 -13.14 12.87
CA LYS A 284 -24.98 -13.89 12.16
C LYS A 284 -25.25 -15.23 12.83
N ASN A 285 -24.21 -15.95 13.28
CA ASN A 285 -24.33 -17.19 14.06
C ASN A 285 -25.10 -16.94 15.36
N TYR A 286 -24.96 -15.74 15.91
CA TYR A 286 -25.69 -15.31 17.09
C TYR A 286 -27.09 -14.75 16.79
N ARG A 287 -27.54 -14.67 15.53
CA ARG A 287 -28.81 -14.05 15.10
C ARG A 287 -28.85 -12.52 15.24
N VAL A 288 -27.71 -11.85 15.06
CA VAL A 288 -27.65 -10.41 14.81
C VAL A 288 -28.14 -10.16 13.38
N ARG A 289 -29.28 -9.46 13.22
CA ARG A 289 -29.92 -9.26 11.91
C ARG A 289 -30.23 -7.80 11.58
N SER A 290 -30.69 -7.02 12.56
CA SER A 290 -31.03 -5.61 12.35
C SER A 290 -29.83 -4.67 12.50
N ASP A 291 -29.93 -3.45 11.97
CA ASP A 291 -28.86 -2.46 12.10
C ASP A 291 -28.65 -2.03 13.55
N GLN A 292 -29.72 -1.97 14.35
CA GLN A 292 -29.65 -1.73 15.80
C GLN A 292 -28.92 -2.86 16.54
N GLN A 293 -29.19 -4.12 16.20
CA GLN A 293 -28.48 -5.25 16.80
C GLN A 293 -27.01 -5.28 16.38
N ALA A 294 -26.71 -4.91 15.13
CA ALA A 294 -25.33 -4.82 14.64
C ALA A 294 -24.57 -3.70 15.35
N PHE A 295 -25.17 -2.52 15.52
CA PHE A 295 -24.57 -1.43 16.28
C PHE A 295 -24.26 -1.85 17.72
N GLY A 296 -25.22 -2.44 18.43
CA GLY A 296 -24.97 -2.95 19.79
C GLY A 296 -23.93 -4.07 19.84
N TRP A 297 -23.84 -4.88 18.78
CA TRP A 297 -22.80 -5.90 18.65
C TRP A 297 -21.41 -5.29 18.49
N LEU A 298 -21.26 -4.26 17.66
CA LEU A 298 -19.99 -3.54 17.47
C LEU A 298 -19.58 -2.73 18.71
N GLU A 299 -20.54 -2.13 19.41
CA GLU A 299 -20.31 -1.21 20.54
C GLU A 299 -19.99 -1.90 21.86
N GLY A 300 -20.37 -3.16 22.03
CA GLY A 300 -20.17 -3.86 23.32
C GLY A 300 -20.37 -5.36 23.25
N GLY A 301 -20.22 -5.94 22.05
CA GLY A 301 -20.40 -7.36 21.78
C GLY A 301 -21.78 -7.88 22.18
N TYR A 302 -21.79 -8.94 22.97
CA TYR A 302 -23.00 -9.63 23.39
C TYR A 302 -23.95 -8.78 24.27
N LYS A 303 -23.38 -7.89 25.08
CA LYS A 303 -24.14 -7.05 26.02
C LYS A 303 -24.92 -5.98 25.27
N GLY A 304 -24.27 -5.24 24.37
CA GLY A 304 -24.90 -4.16 23.61
C GLY A 304 -26.07 -4.64 22.74
N ARG A 305 -25.97 -5.84 22.15
CA ARG A 305 -27.10 -6.46 21.44
C ARG A 305 -28.31 -6.72 22.34
N THR A 306 -28.10 -7.37 23.49
CA THR A 306 -29.19 -7.68 24.43
C THR A 306 -29.83 -6.39 24.92
N PHE A 307 -29.02 -5.38 25.26
CA PHE A 307 -29.48 -4.09 25.76
C PHE A 307 -30.35 -3.35 24.74
N LEU A 308 -29.88 -3.15 23.51
CA LEU A 308 -30.65 -2.47 22.47
C LEU A 308 -31.90 -3.24 22.00
N SER A 309 -31.95 -4.56 22.23
CA SER A 309 -33.14 -5.36 21.92
C SER A 309 -34.15 -5.44 23.07
N SER A 310 -33.77 -5.04 24.30
CA SER A 310 -34.62 -5.17 25.48
C SER A 310 -35.48 -3.92 25.71
N ARG A 311 -36.81 -4.07 25.69
CA ARG A 311 -37.75 -2.97 26.01
C ARG A 311 -37.82 -2.59 27.49
N LYS A 312 -37.13 -3.34 28.37
CA LYS A 312 -37.24 -3.23 29.84
C LYS A 312 -35.90 -3.58 30.50
N ALA A 313 -34.88 -2.77 30.28
CA ALA A 313 -33.67 -2.97 31.06
C ALA A 313 -33.84 -2.48 32.50
N PRO A 314 -33.08 -3.05 33.45
CA PRO A 314 -33.07 -2.60 34.83
C PRO A 314 -32.75 -1.09 34.95
N PRO A 315 -33.27 -0.39 35.98
CA PRO A 315 -33.04 1.05 36.17
C PRO A 315 -31.57 1.48 36.13
N VAL A 316 -30.67 0.65 36.65
CA VAL A 316 -29.22 0.90 36.67
C VAL A 316 -28.60 1.02 35.27
N TYR A 317 -29.25 0.48 34.24
CA TYR A 317 -28.80 0.53 32.85
C TYR A 317 -29.60 1.50 31.98
N GLN A 318 -30.63 2.19 32.51
CA GLN A 318 -31.48 3.07 31.68
C GLN A 318 -30.74 4.28 31.12
N ALA A 319 -29.85 4.90 31.90
CA ALA A 319 -29.03 6.01 31.42
C ALA A 319 -28.09 5.56 30.28
N TYR A 320 -27.43 4.41 30.46
CA TYR A 320 -26.57 3.80 29.45
C TYR A 320 -27.34 3.41 28.18
N LEU A 321 -28.57 2.94 28.31
CA LEU A 321 -29.43 2.63 27.17
C LEU A 321 -29.87 3.86 26.40
N GLN A 322 -30.23 4.93 27.11
CA GLN A 322 -30.60 6.18 26.47
C GLN A 322 -29.42 6.72 25.64
N GLU A 323 -28.22 6.69 26.20
CA GLU A 323 -26.98 7.06 25.51
C GLU A 323 -26.73 6.17 24.27
N LEU A 324 -26.86 4.84 24.41
CA LEU A 324 -26.73 3.90 23.30
C LEU A 324 -27.80 4.13 22.21
N GLU A 325 -29.03 4.45 22.58
CA GLU A 325 -30.10 4.75 21.64
C GLU A 325 -29.87 6.05 20.88
N ASP A 326 -29.39 7.10 21.55
CA ASP A 326 -29.09 8.38 20.93
C ASP A 326 -27.91 8.24 19.94
N ARG A 327 -26.87 7.49 20.32
CA ARG A 327 -25.75 7.15 19.41
C ARG A 327 -26.18 6.26 18.26
N TYR A 328 -27.11 5.32 18.49
CA TYR A 328 -27.68 4.53 17.40
C TYR A 328 -28.45 5.37 16.38
N ARG A 329 -29.13 6.45 16.80
CA ARG A 329 -29.80 7.37 15.87
C ARG A 329 -28.78 8.04 14.95
N GLU A 330 -27.69 8.55 15.50
CA GLU A 330 -26.60 9.15 14.73
C GLU A 330 -25.95 8.14 13.76
N TYR A 331 -25.64 6.94 14.26
CA TYR A 331 -25.18 5.81 13.43
C TYR A 331 -26.12 5.54 12.26
N ARG A 332 -27.44 5.53 12.48
CA ARG A 332 -28.44 5.27 11.44
C ARG A 332 -28.49 6.40 10.41
N ASP A 333 -28.31 7.64 10.82
CA ASP A 333 -28.27 8.79 9.93
C ASP A 333 -27.04 8.72 9.03
N ILE A 334 -25.86 8.41 9.60
CA ILE A 334 -24.63 8.14 8.85
C ILE A 334 -24.84 6.99 7.86
N LEU A 335 -25.41 5.86 8.30
CA LEU A 335 -25.67 4.70 7.45
C LEU A 335 -26.58 5.05 6.26
N SER A 336 -27.55 5.94 6.47
CA SER A 336 -28.46 6.42 5.43
C SER A 336 -27.75 7.31 4.42
N GLN A 337 -26.85 8.18 4.87
CA GLN A 337 -26.00 9.01 4.00
C GLN A 337 -25.01 8.16 3.20
N LEU A 338 -24.36 7.19 3.86
CA LEU A 338 -23.45 6.24 3.22
C LEU A 338 -24.15 5.43 2.14
N LYS A 339 -25.43 5.09 2.29
CA LYS A 339 -26.16 4.40 1.24
C LYS A 339 -26.16 5.19 -0.07
N LEU A 340 -26.33 6.51 -0.01
CA LEU A 340 -26.30 7.39 -1.19
C LEU A 340 -24.88 7.60 -1.73
N LEU A 341 -23.88 7.62 -0.86
CA LEU A 341 -22.46 7.75 -1.23
C LEU A 341 -21.91 6.45 -1.86
N TYR A 342 -22.21 5.29 -1.29
CA TYR A 342 -21.69 4.01 -1.78
C TYR A 342 -22.18 3.69 -3.20
N ASP A 343 -23.41 4.07 -3.53
CA ASP A 343 -23.97 3.91 -4.87
C ASP A 343 -23.27 4.87 -5.89
N SER A 344 -22.59 5.92 -5.42
CA SER A 344 -21.69 6.76 -6.23
C SER A 344 -20.22 6.35 -6.14
N LEU A 345 -19.79 5.61 -5.12
CA LEU A 345 -18.48 4.97 -5.04
C LEU A 345 -18.30 3.86 -6.09
N ASP A 346 -19.38 3.25 -6.57
CA ASP A 346 -19.33 2.37 -7.75
C ASP A 346 -18.93 3.15 -9.05
N GLN A 347 -19.08 4.49 -9.03
CA GLN A 347 -18.53 5.41 -10.05
C GLN A 347 -17.11 5.86 -9.75
N PHE A 348 -16.62 5.69 -8.51
CA PHE A 348 -15.18 5.68 -8.22
C PHE A 348 -14.60 4.35 -8.71
N ARG A 349 -14.65 4.20 -10.04
CA ARG A 349 -13.61 3.50 -10.78
C ARG A 349 -12.32 4.19 -10.37
N TRP A 350 -11.67 3.70 -9.32
CA TRP A 350 -10.22 3.67 -9.30
C TRP A 350 -9.86 3.18 -10.69
N HIS A 351 -9.36 4.08 -11.53
CA HIS A 351 -8.92 3.71 -12.87
C HIS A 351 -7.94 2.58 -12.61
N LEU A 352 -8.37 1.35 -12.91
CA LEU A 352 -7.59 0.15 -12.67
C LEU A 352 -6.36 0.30 -13.54
N GLN A 353 -5.31 0.89 -12.96
CA GLN A 353 -4.08 1.18 -13.65
C GLN A 353 -3.19 -0.01 -13.41
N LEU A 354 -3.09 -0.83 -14.44
CA LEU A 354 -2.31 -2.04 -14.41
C LEU A 354 -0.86 -1.71 -14.71
N HIS A 355 0.04 -2.32 -13.96
CA HIS A 355 1.46 -2.32 -14.26
C HIS A 355 1.73 -3.17 -15.50
N ASN A 356 2.72 -2.74 -16.27
CA ASN A 356 3.26 -3.51 -17.38
C ASN A 356 3.86 -4.84 -16.87
N PRO A 357 3.28 -6.01 -17.24
CA PRO A 357 3.67 -7.30 -16.68
C PRO A 357 5.01 -7.81 -17.21
N LEU A 358 5.61 -7.15 -18.21
CA LEU A 358 6.90 -7.55 -18.79
C LEU A 358 8.03 -6.58 -18.41
N LYS A 359 7.71 -5.40 -17.88
CA LYS A 359 8.66 -4.31 -17.56
C LYS A 359 9.61 -3.94 -18.70
N ILE A 360 9.17 -4.17 -19.95
CA ILE A 360 9.83 -3.78 -21.21
C ILE A 360 8.84 -3.04 -22.10
N GLY A 361 9.31 -2.43 -23.19
CA GLY A 361 8.41 -1.78 -24.16
C GLY A 361 7.37 -2.77 -24.71
N LEU A 362 6.08 -2.46 -24.53
CA LEU A 362 5.00 -3.36 -24.93
C LEU A 362 4.83 -3.39 -26.45
N GLN A 363 4.83 -4.58 -27.02
CA GLN A 363 4.58 -4.82 -28.43
C GLN A 363 3.45 -5.85 -28.58
N VAL A 364 2.55 -5.61 -29.53
CA VAL A 364 1.40 -6.46 -29.81
C VAL A 364 1.21 -6.58 -31.32
N LYS A 365 0.79 -7.75 -31.81
CA LYS A 365 0.35 -7.89 -33.20
C LYS A 365 -1.13 -7.57 -33.34
N ASP A 366 -1.58 -7.20 -34.54
CA ASP A 366 -3.02 -7.00 -34.83
C ASP A 366 -3.88 -8.21 -34.41
N VAL A 367 -3.38 -9.43 -34.67
CA VAL A 367 -4.05 -10.69 -34.29
C VAL A 367 -4.03 -10.98 -32.79
N GLY A 368 -3.15 -10.32 -32.06
CA GLY A 368 -2.97 -10.42 -30.62
C GLY A 368 -3.81 -9.42 -29.84
N LEU A 369 -4.50 -8.48 -30.51
CA LEU A 369 -5.35 -7.49 -29.85
C LEU A 369 -6.59 -8.14 -29.24
N PHE A 370 -7.06 -7.57 -28.13
CA PHE A 370 -8.35 -7.93 -27.54
C PHE A 370 -9.48 -7.67 -28.54
N GLY A 371 -10.39 -8.62 -28.68
CA GLY A 371 -11.49 -8.55 -29.65
C GLY A 371 -11.09 -8.86 -31.10
N ALA A 372 -9.81 -9.13 -31.38
CA ALA A 372 -9.38 -9.50 -32.72
C ALA A 372 -10.13 -10.77 -33.20
N PRO A 373 -10.69 -10.77 -34.41
CA PRO A 373 -11.43 -11.92 -34.92
C PRO A 373 -10.49 -13.10 -35.17
N ARG A 374 -10.86 -14.27 -34.64
CA ARG A 374 -10.16 -15.55 -34.81
C ARG A 374 -11.09 -16.59 -35.41
N LYS A 375 -10.51 -17.61 -36.03
CA LYS A 375 -11.24 -18.73 -36.62
C LYS A 375 -10.73 -20.04 -36.01
N ASN A 376 -11.62 -20.86 -35.47
CA ASN A 376 -11.23 -22.16 -34.91
C ASN A 376 -11.09 -23.22 -36.03
N GLY A 377 -10.62 -24.43 -35.68
CA GLY A 377 -10.43 -25.53 -36.63
C GLY A 377 -11.71 -26.02 -37.33
N GLN A 378 -12.88 -25.65 -36.82
CA GLN A 378 -14.20 -25.94 -37.41
C GLN A 378 -14.72 -24.78 -38.28
N GLY A 379 -13.94 -23.70 -38.38
CA GLY A 379 -14.26 -22.52 -39.16
C GLY A 379 -15.19 -21.51 -38.49
N GLN A 380 -15.53 -21.69 -37.21
CA GLN A 380 -16.34 -20.74 -36.45
C GLN A 380 -15.48 -19.53 -36.08
N ILE A 381 -16.06 -18.34 -36.26
CA ILE A 381 -15.43 -17.07 -35.88
C ILE A 381 -15.70 -16.83 -34.39
N TYR A 382 -14.67 -16.44 -33.66
CA TYR A 382 -14.74 -16.03 -32.26
C TYR A 382 -13.79 -14.87 -32.02
N GLU A 383 -13.96 -14.14 -30.92
CA GLU A 383 -13.10 -13.02 -30.58
C GLU A 383 -11.96 -13.45 -29.64
N HIS A 384 -10.81 -12.83 -29.82
CA HIS A 384 -9.68 -12.97 -28.91
C HIS A 384 -10.03 -12.39 -27.53
N GLN A 385 -9.95 -13.22 -26.49
CA GLN A 385 -10.43 -12.90 -25.13
C GLN A 385 -9.40 -12.18 -24.25
N GLY A 386 -8.18 -11.99 -24.75
CA GLY A 386 -7.07 -11.37 -24.04
C GLY A 386 -6.21 -10.51 -24.94
N LEU A 387 -4.99 -10.27 -24.49
CA LEU A 387 -3.98 -9.50 -25.19
C LEU A 387 -2.69 -10.32 -25.28
N ASP A 388 -2.15 -10.49 -26.50
CA ASP A 388 -0.88 -11.20 -26.71
C ASP A 388 0.28 -10.19 -26.73
N LEU A 389 1.00 -10.11 -25.62
CA LEU A 389 2.18 -9.26 -25.46
C LEU A 389 3.42 -10.01 -25.96
N ILE A 390 4.03 -9.50 -27.03
CA ILE A 390 5.21 -10.11 -27.65
C ILE A 390 6.41 -9.98 -26.72
N ALA A 391 7.08 -11.10 -26.46
CA ALA A 391 8.34 -11.15 -25.74
C ALA A 391 9.05 -12.49 -26.02
N ASP A 392 10.38 -12.49 -25.88
CA ASP A 392 11.17 -13.71 -26.04
C ASP A 392 10.87 -14.73 -24.93
N GLU A 393 10.97 -16.02 -25.23
CA GLU A 393 10.85 -17.07 -24.21
C GLU A 393 11.87 -16.84 -23.08
N GLY A 394 11.44 -17.05 -21.84
CA GLY A 394 12.24 -16.76 -20.64
C GLY A 394 12.17 -15.32 -20.16
N THR A 395 11.50 -14.40 -20.87
CA THR A 395 11.28 -13.03 -20.38
C THR A 395 10.51 -13.08 -19.05
N PRO A 396 10.98 -12.43 -17.97
CA PRO A 396 10.30 -12.48 -16.68
C PRO A 396 8.90 -11.85 -16.74
N VAL A 397 7.94 -12.52 -16.12
CA VAL A 397 6.54 -12.07 -16.01
C VAL A 397 6.27 -11.64 -14.58
N TYR A 398 5.75 -10.43 -14.44
CA TYR A 398 5.37 -9.78 -13.20
C TYR A 398 3.84 -9.72 -13.11
N PRO A 399 3.27 -9.76 -11.90
CA PRO A 399 1.86 -9.47 -11.72
C PRO A 399 1.55 -8.05 -12.23
N VAL A 400 0.41 -7.87 -12.91
CA VAL A 400 -0.08 -6.54 -13.33
C VAL A 400 -0.47 -5.66 -12.14
N GLN A 401 -0.69 -6.26 -10.99
CA GLN A 401 -0.93 -5.63 -9.71
C GLN A 401 -0.58 -6.66 -8.62
N ASP A 402 -0.28 -6.21 -7.41
CA ASP A 402 -0.23 -7.09 -6.25
C ASP A 402 -1.52 -7.91 -6.14
N GLY A 403 -1.44 -9.14 -5.63
CA GLY A 403 -2.63 -9.99 -5.50
C GLY A 403 -2.31 -11.42 -5.09
N PHE A 404 -3.36 -12.24 -5.05
CA PHE A 404 -3.29 -13.65 -4.69
C PHE A 404 -3.29 -14.52 -5.94
N VAL A 405 -2.28 -15.39 -6.06
CA VAL A 405 -2.36 -16.52 -6.96
C VAL A 405 -3.49 -17.41 -6.48
N ILE A 406 -4.54 -17.57 -7.28
CA ILE A 406 -5.73 -18.37 -6.95
C ILE A 406 -5.84 -19.63 -7.82
N GLU A 407 -5.00 -19.74 -8.84
CA GLU A 407 -4.96 -20.91 -9.72
C GLU A 407 -3.58 -21.03 -10.35
N VAL A 408 -3.02 -22.24 -10.32
CA VAL A 408 -1.83 -22.62 -11.07
C VAL A 408 -2.11 -23.96 -11.74
N GLU A 409 -2.34 -23.93 -13.05
CA GLU A 409 -2.75 -25.13 -13.79
C GLU A 409 -2.15 -25.18 -15.19
N ARG A 410 -2.15 -26.39 -15.78
CA ARG A 410 -1.78 -26.60 -17.17
C ARG A 410 -3.04 -26.95 -17.97
N THR A 411 -3.36 -26.14 -18.97
CA THR A 411 -4.53 -26.36 -19.84
C THR A 411 -4.13 -26.56 -21.29
N ASP A 412 -4.96 -27.22 -22.08
CA ASP A 412 -4.69 -27.44 -23.51
C ASP A 412 -4.61 -26.13 -24.29
N LYS A 413 -5.48 -25.17 -23.96
CA LYS A 413 -5.54 -23.87 -24.64
C LYS A 413 -4.47 -22.93 -24.13
N GLY A 414 -4.46 -22.66 -22.83
CA GLY A 414 -3.60 -21.67 -22.19
C GLY A 414 -2.22 -22.18 -21.83
N GLY A 415 -1.94 -23.48 -21.97
CA GLY A 415 -0.67 -24.05 -21.53
C GLY A 415 -0.49 -23.89 -20.03
N ASN A 416 0.73 -23.59 -19.61
CA ASN A 416 1.04 -23.23 -18.23
C ASN A 416 0.36 -21.89 -17.91
N THR A 417 -0.61 -21.93 -17.01
CA THR A 417 -1.54 -20.85 -16.71
C THR A 417 -1.49 -20.50 -15.22
N VAL A 418 -1.46 -19.21 -14.94
CA VAL A 418 -1.65 -18.68 -13.57
C VAL A 418 -2.81 -17.69 -13.59
N LYS A 419 -3.66 -17.74 -12.56
CA LYS A 419 -4.64 -16.68 -12.31
C LYS A 419 -4.31 -15.98 -11.01
N ILE A 420 -4.27 -14.65 -11.07
CA ILE A 420 -4.06 -13.79 -9.92
C ILE A 420 -5.35 -12.99 -9.71
N TRP A 421 -5.92 -13.13 -8.52
CA TRP A 421 -7.02 -12.31 -8.07
C TRP A 421 -6.45 -11.09 -7.35
N HIS A 422 -6.94 -9.91 -7.72
CA HIS A 422 -6.51 -8.61 -7.23
C HIS A 422 -7.70 -7.87 -6.62
N ASP A 423 -7.39 -6.76 -5.96
CA ASP A 423 -8.32 -5.74 -5.49
C ASP A 423 -9.48 -5.46 -6.47
N SER A 424 -10.66 -5.14 -5.92
CA SER A 424 -11.84 -4.72 -6.70
C SER A 424 -12.39 -5.79 -7.66
N ASN A 425 -12.30 -7.07 -7.26
CA ASN A 425 -12.80 -8.22 -8.03
C ASN A 425 -12.22 -8.30 -9.44
N VAL A 426 -10.94 -7.97 -9.54
CA VAL A 426 -10.16 -8.08 -10.77
C VAL A 426 -9.41 -9.41 -10.75
N VAL A 427 -9.46 -10.16 -11.84
CA VAL A 427 -8.65 -11.35 -12.04
C VAL A 427 -7.82 -11.15 -13.28
N SER A 428 -6.51 -11.29 -13.17
CA SER A 428 -5.63 -11.43 -14.32
C SER A 428 -5.30 -12.89 -14.55
N SER A 429 -5.33 -13.33 -15.82
CA SER A 429 -4.92 -14.67 -16.22
C SER A 429 -3.72 -14.56 -17.14
N TYR A 430 -2.67 -15.31 -16.82
CA TYR A 430 -1.39 -15.34 -17.54
C TYR A 430 -1.26 -16.70 -18.18
N HIS A 431 -1.16 -16.74 -19.49
CA HIS A 431 -1.13 -17.97 -20.26
C HIS A 431 0.15 -18.07 -21.09
N HIS A 432 0.38 -19.27 -21.62
CA HIS A 432 1.52 -19.63 -22.45
C HIS A 432 2.87 -19.50 -21.72
N LEU A 433 2.86 -19.58 -20.38
CA LEU A 433 4.07 -19.45 -19.57
C LEU A 433 5.07 -20.56 -19.91
N ALA A 434 6.35 -20.30 -19.65
CA ALA A 434 7.42 -21.26 -19.90
C ALA A 434 7.27 -22.52 -19.03
N GLU A 435 7.83 -23.64 -19.52
CA GLU A 435 8.04 -24.85 -18.73
C GLU A 435 9.45 -24.83 -18.14
N ASP A 436 9.67 -23.99 -17.13
CA ASP A 436 10.96 -23.76 -16.49
C ASP A 436 10.92 -24.02 -14.97
N GLU A 437 12.01 -23.70 -14.27
CA GLU A 437 12.06 -23.90 -12.82
C GLU A 437 11.14 -22.95 -12.06
N ALA A 438 10.89 -21.73 -12.55
CA ALA A 438 9.96 -20.79 -11.94
C ALA A 438 8.53 -21.34 -11.97
N TRP A 439 8.10 -21.91 -13.10
CA TRP A 439 6.83 -22.60 -13.23
C TRP A 439 6.69 -23.77 -12.24
N ARG A 440 7.71 -24.63 -12.13
CA ARG A 440 7.68 -25.78 -11.20
C ARG A 440 7.65 -25.34 -9.74
N GLN A 441 8.35 -24.26 -9.39
CA GLN A 441 8.30 -23.67 -8.05
C GLN A 441 6.92 -23.12 -7.73
N LEU A 442 6.30 -22.37 -8.64
CA LEU A 442 4.94 -21.87 -8.49
C LEU A 442 3.95 -23.03 -8.26
N GLN A 443 4.03 -24.08 -9.09
CA GLN A 443 3.13 -25.22 -8.99
C GLN A 443 3.29 -25.94 -7.65
N ARG A 444 4.53 -26.21 -7.22
CA ARG A 444 4.79 -26.85 -5.91
C ARG A 444 4.31 -25.98 -4.76
N ARG A 445 4.55 -24.67 -4.82
CA ARG A 445 4.10 -23.71 -3.81
C ARG A 445 2.59 -23.72 -3.69
N PHE A 446 1.88 -23.58 -4.82
CA PHE A 446 0.42 -23.58 -4.85
C PHE A 446 -0.18 -24.90 -4.35
N GLN A 447 0.44 -26.05 -4.67
CA GLN A 447 0.01 -27.36 -4.17
C GLN A 447 0.21 -27.52 -2.66
N THR A 448 1.21 -26.87 -2.09
CA THR A 448 1.59 -27.01 -0.68
C THR A 448 0.84 -25.99 0.20
N GLU A 449 0.74 -24.75 -0.26
CA GLU A 449 0.21 -23.62 0.51
C GLU A 449 -1.23 -23.26 0.11
N GLY A 450 -1.69 -23.71 -1.06
CA GLY A 450 -2.92 -23.18 -1.66
C GLY A 450 -2.69 -21.79 -2.25
N PRO A 451 -3.71 -20.90 -2.23
CA PRO A 451 -3.56 -19.52 -2.65
C PRO A 451 -2.48 -18.77 -1.86
N PHE A 452 -1.68 -17.95 -2.55
CA PHE A 452 -0.60 -17.18 -1.92
C PHE A 452 -0.40 -15.81 -2.58
N TRP A 453 0.14 -14.84 -1.83
CA TRP A 453 0.40 -13.49 -2.31
C TRP A 453 1.62 -13.38 -3.22
N VAL A 454 1.49 -12.48 -4.20
CA VAL A 454 2.55 -12.03 -5.10
C VAL A 454 2.51 -10.51 -5.25
N SER A 455 3.69 -9.91 -5.40
CA SER A 455 3.82 -8.47 -5.65
C SER A 455 4.16 -8.18 -7.11
N ALA A 456 3.62 -7.09 -7.66
CA ALA A 456 3.96 -6.50 -8.95
C ALA A 456 5.46 -6.16 -9.09
N GLU A 457 6.22 -6.13 -7.98
CA GLU A 457 7.65 -5.87 -8.00
C GLU A 457 8.52 -7.11 -8.22
N VAL A 458 7.98 -8.31 -8.02
CA VAL A 458 8.73 -9.57 -8.07
C VAL A 458 8.23 -10.41 -9.26
N PRO A 459 9.12 -10.90 -10.15
CA PRO A 459 8.69 -11.79 -11.22
C PRO A 459 8.28 -13.14 -10.62
N PHE A 460 7.18 -13.70 -11.10
CA PHE A 460 6.66 -14.97 -10.60
C PHE A 460 6.80 -16.09 -11.65
N ALA A 461 6.80 -15.76 -12.94
CA ALA A 461 6.89 -16.70 -14.04
C ALA A 461 7.77 -16.16 -15.18
N SER A 462 7.83 -16.90 -16.28
CA SER A 462 8.51 -16.48 -17.50
C SER A 462 7.61 -16.68 -18.74
N VAL A 463 7.77 -15.83 -19.74
CA VAL A 463 7.10 -15.96 -21.05
C VAL A 463 7.54 -17.25 -21.72
N GLY A 464 6.61 -17.95 -22.37
CA GLY A 464 6.89 -19.19 -23.07
C GLY A 464 6.07 -19.35 -24.35
N ARG A 465 5.90 -20.62 -24.74
CA ARG A 465 5.09 -21.05 -25.89
C ARG A 465 4.24 -22.28 -25.61
N THR A 466 3.91 -22.52 -24.34
CA THR A 466 3.12 -23.70 -23.95
C THR A 466 1.65 -23.54 -24.35
N GLY A 467 0.90 -24.64 -24.46
CA GLY A 467 -0.52 -24.59 -24.86
C GLY A 467 -0.71 -24.52 -26.37
N ASN A 468 -1.80 -23.89 -26.80
CA ASN A 468 -2.24 -23.92 -28.20
C ASN A 468 -1.62 -22.79 -29.05
N ILE A 469 -0.29 -22.69 -29.06
CA ILE A 469 0.44 -21.79 -29.97
C ILE A 469 0.84 -22.55 -31.24
N PRO A 470 0.37 -22.16 -32.44
CA PRO A 470 0.70 -22.86 -33.68
C PRO A 470 2.12 -22.48 -34.14
N VAL A 471 3.13 -23.19 -33.63
CA VAL A 471 4.59 -22.94 -33.77
C VAL A 471 5.04 -22.63 -35.21
N TYR A 472 4.41 -23.21 -36.23
CA TYR A 472 4.77 -23.02 -37.65
C TYR A 472 4.04 -21.86 -38.34
N SER A 473 3.12 -21.18 -37.65
CA SER A 473 2.40 -20.05 -38.19
C SER A 473 3.27 -18.79 -38.11
N LYS A 474 3.51 -18.12 -39.25
CA LYS A 474 4.18 -16.81 -39.26
C LYS A 474 3.36 -15.74 -38.51
N GLN A 475 2.04 -15.88 -38.53
CA GLN A 475 1.11 -14.93 -37.94
C GLN A 475 0.91 -15.17 -36.44
N PHE A 476 0.81 -16.43 -36.01
CA PHE A 476 0.42 -16.80 -34.64
C PHE A 476 1.49 -17.55 -33.84
N GLY A 477 2.54 -18.04 -34.50
CA GLY A 477 3.54 -18.95 -33.94
C GLY A 477 4.72 -18.26 -33.26
N TYR A 478 4.49 -17.15 -32.56
CA TYR A 478 5.55 -16.40 -31.86
C TYR A 478 5.43 -16.57 -30.34
N ALA A 479 6.52 -16.33 -29.61
CA ALA A 479 6.50 -16.30 -28.15
C ALA A 479 5.81 -15.03 -27.65
N HIS A 480 4.91 -15.19 -26.67
CA HIS A 480 4.15 -14.10 -26.11
C HIS A 480 3.54 -14.47 -24.76
N LEU A 481 3.21 -13.45 -23.97
CA LEU A 481 2.33 -13.57 -22.83
C LEU A 481 0.91 -13.28 -23.29
N HIS A 482 0.02 -14.27 -23.21
CA HIS A 482 -1.42 -14.03 -23.37
C HIS A 482 -2.01 -13.63 -22.01
N LEU A 483 -2.49 -12.39 -21.93
CA LEU A 483 -3.04 -11.79 -20.71
C LEU A 483 -4.54 -11.55 -20.86
N GLU A 484 -5.34 -12.14 -19.97
CA GLU A 484 -6.75 -11.79 -19.81
C GLU A 484 -6.95 -10.95 -18.55
N ILE A 485 -7.85 -9.97 -18.60
CA ILE A 485 -8.31 -9.24 -17.43
C ILE A 485 -9.82 -9.41 -17.31
N ARG A 486 -10.29 -9.88 -16.15
CA ARG A 486 -11.70 -9.91 -15.79
C ARG A 486 -11.94 -8.95 -14.65
N GLN A 487 -12.95 -8.11 -14.77
CA GLN A 487 -13.43 -7.26 -13.68
C GLN A 487 -14.89 -7.61 -13.43
N ASN A 488 -15.22 -7.99 -12.19
CA ASN A 488 -16.55 -8.46 -11.85
C ASN A 488 -17.02 -9.65 -12.69
N GLY A 489 -16.08 -10.54 -13.07
CA GLY A 489 -16.33 -11.71 -13.92
C GLY A 489 -16.38 -11.43 -15.43
N TYR A 490 -16.47 -10.16 -15.85
CA TYR A 490 -16.53 -9.76 -17.26
C TYR A 490 -15.14 -9.46 -17.82
N LEU A 491 -14.87 -9.93 -19.05
CA LEU A 491 -13.65 -9.60 -19.77
C LEU A 491 -13.52 -8.10 -20.02
N ARG A 492 -12.31 -7.58 -19.84
CA ARG A 492 -11.92 -6.20 -20.11
C ARG A 492 -10.75 -6.18 -21.06
N ASN A 493 -10.72 -5.18 -21.94
CA ASN A 493 -9.57 -4.95 -22.82
C ASN A 493 -8.37 -4.48 -21.96
N PRO A 494 -7.28 -5.27 -21.83
CA PRO A 494 -6.15 -4.90 -20.98
C PRO A 494 -5.43 -3.63 -21.45
N LEU A 495 -5.44 -3.32 -22.75
CA LEU A 495 -4.76 -2.13 -23.29
C LEU A 495 -5.35 -0.81 -22.78
N LEU A 496 -6.63 -0.79 -22.40
CA LEU A 496 -7.27 0.40 -21.84
C LEU A 496 -6.88 0.66 -20.38
N LEU A 497 -6.17 -0.28 -19.76
CA LEU A 497 -5.85 -0.31 -18.34
C LEU A 497 -4.36 -0.10 -18.07
N PHE A 498 -3.49 -0.31 -19.06
CA PHE A 498 -2.08 0.00 -18.95
C PHE A 498 -1.81 1.50 -19.09
N SER A 499 -0.91 2.02 -18.26
CA SER A 499 -0.38 3.38 -18.43
C SER A 499 0.76 3.47 -19.43
N ASP A 500 1.38 2.34 -19.75
CA ASP A 500 2.50 2.26 -20.66
C ASP A 500 2.05 2.42 -22.12
N LYS A 501 2.91 3.05 -22.93
CA LYS A 501 2.70 3.08 -24.38
C LYS A 501 2.99 1.69 -24.95
N TYR A 502 2.19 1.27 -25.92
CA TYR A 502 2.39 0.05 -26.69
C TYR A 502 2.58 0.37 -28.17
N THR A 503 3.23 -0.53 -28.89
CA THR A 503 3.36 -0.48 -30.35
C THR A 503 2.61 -1.64 -30.96
N VAL A 504 1.76 -1.34 -31.94
CA VAL A 504 1.10 -2.38 -32.75
C VAL A 504 1.98 -2.69 -33.95
N ILE A 505 2.31 -3.97 -34.11
CA ILE A 505 3.00 -4.49 -35.29
C ILE A 505 1.94 -4.96 -36.28
N HIS A 506 1.89 -4.27 -37.40
CA HIS A 506 1.04 -4.63 -38.54
C HIS A 506 1.79 -5.62 -39.42
N ASP A 507 1.19 -6.80 -39.62
CA ASP A 507 1.71 -7.88 -40.48
C ASP A 507 1.17 -7.76 -41.91
#